data_AF-A0A424N4C0-F1
#
_entry.id   AF-A0A424N4C0-F1
#
_cell.length_a   1.000
_cell.length_b   1.000
_cell.length_c   1.000
_cell.angle_alpha   90.00
_cell.angle_beta   90.00
_cell.angle_gamma   90.00
#
_symmetry.space_group_name_H-M   'P 1'
#
loop_
_entity.id
_entity.type
_entity.pdbx_description
1 polymer ?
#
loop_
_entity_poly.entity_id
_entity_poly.type
_entity_poly.pdbx_seq_one_letter_code
_entity_poly.pdbx_strand_id
1 'polypeptide(L)'
;MVDEITPGVSFELGLVETKTTNNGGHSPEFWAERLTEKIVGYSEDNEPHVKEQAKAFRDVIYKVCLIYIKNAIKSYQSTLKQDLVKSGENELAKIIK
;
A
#
# COMPACT_ATOMS: atom_id res chain seq x y z
N MET A 1 -42.18 34.24 -8.09
CA MET A 1 -41.95 34.06 -6.64
C MET A 1 -42.39 32.64 -6.35
N VAL A 2 -41.54 31.63 -6.22
CA VAL A 2 -40.09 31.52 -6.05
C VAL A 2 -39.66 30.27 -6.84
N ASP A 3 -38.75 30.41 -7.79
CA ASP A 3 -38.03 29.23 -8.30
C ASP A 3 -36.90 28.96 -7.30
N GLU A 4 -36.97 27.81 -6.62
CA GLU A 4 -35.92 27.35 -5.72
C GLU A 4 -34.63 27.13 -6.51
N ILE A 5 -33.71 28.08 -6.39
CA ILE A 5 -32.32 27.91 -6.82
C ILE A 5 -31.61 27.11 -5.73
N THR A 6 -31.66 25.79 -5.83
CA THR A 6 -30.65 24.96 -5.15
C THR A 6 -29.65 24.53 -6.21
N PRO A 7 -28.44 25.13 -6.28
CA PRO A 7 -27.42 24.59 -7.17
C PRO A 7 -27.13 23.18 -6.65
N GLY A 8 -27.32 22.18 -7.51
CA GLY A 8 -26.91 20.81 -7.23
C GLY A 8 -25.42 20.83 -6.94
N VAL A 9 -25.06 20.75 -5.67
CA VAL A 9 -23.69 20.50 -5.24
C VAL A 9 -23.34 19.14 -5.82
N SER A 10 -22.64 19.15 -6.95
CA SER A 10 -21.97 17.98 -7.48
C SER A 10 -20.86 17.65 -6.49
N PHE A 11 -21.19 16.83 -5.50
CA PHE A 11 -20.16 16.12 -4.77
C PHE A 11 -19.44 15.25 -5.81
N GLU A 12 -18.25 15.65 -6.23
CA GLU A 12 -17.22 14.69 -6.65
C GLU A 12 -16.93 13.85 -5.41
N LEU A 13 -17.81 12.89 -5.15
CA LEU A 13 -17.70 11.94 -4.06
C LEU A 13 -16.53 11.03 -4.45
N GLY A 14 -15.32 11.42 -4.08
CA GLY A 14 -14.16 10.54 -4.18
C GLY A 14 -14.49 9.24 -3.47
N LEU A 15 -14.54 8.14 -4.19
CA LEU A 15 -14.89 6.84 -3.64
C LEU A 15 -13.81 6.44 -2.61
N VAL A 16 -14.11 6.58 -1.32
CA VAL A 16 -13.20 6.17 -0.24
C VAL A 16 -13.40 4.68 0.01
N GLU A 17 -12.51 3.85 -0.53
CA GLU A 17 -12.49 2.41 -0.24
C GLU A 17 -11.65 2.15 1.03
N THR A 18 -12.28 1.62 2.08
CA THR A 18 -11.60 1.19 3.30
C THR A 18 -11.34 -0.31 3.27
N LYS A 19 -10.15 -0.73 3.72
CA LYS A 19 -9.81 -2.14 3.89
C LYS A 19 -9.31 -2.37 5.31
N THR A 20 -9.94 -3.31 6.03
CA THR A 20 -9.69 -3.57 7.45
C THR A 20 -9.06 -4.94 7.67
N THR A 21 -8.37 -5.10 8.80
CA THR A 21 -7.76 -6.34 9.27
C THR A 21 -8.15 -6.59 10.71
N ASN A 22 -8.22 -7.85 11.12
CA ASN A 22 -8.44 -8.23 12.50
C ASN A 22 -7.09 -8.45 13.18
N ASN A 23 -6.87 -7.79 14.33
CA ASN A 23 -5.72 -8.00 15.21
C ASN A 23 -4.35 -7.96 14.50
N GLY A 24 -4.10 -6.94 13.69
CA GLY A 24 -2.81 -6.74 13.01
C GLY A 24 -2.89 -5.77 11.85
N GLY A 25 -1.76 -5.57 11.18
CA GLY A 25 -1.66 -4.82 9.93
C GLY A 25 -1.96 -5.66 8.70
N HIS A 26 -2.07 -5.00 7.55
CA HIS A 26 -2.20 -5.64 6.24
C HIS A 26 -0.95 -6.41 5.83
N SER A 27 -1.14 -7.46 5.02
CA SER A 27 -0.04 -8.30 4.53
C SER A 27 0.89 -7.54 3.58
N PRO A 28 2.14 -8.03 3.37
CA PRO A 28 3.02 -7.50 2.33
C PRO A 28 2.38 -7.49 0.94
N GLU A 29 1.59 -8.52 0.61
CA GLU A 29 0.89 -8.65 -0.66
C GLU A 29 -0.17 -7.58 -0.85
N PHE A 30 -0.91 -7.24 0.22
CA PHE A 30 -1.87 -6.14 0.20
C PHE A 30 -1.18 -4.81 -0.14
N TRP A 31 -0.08 -4.51 0.53
CA TRP A 31 0.65 -3.26 0.31
C TRP A 31 1.31 -3.23 -1.07
N ALA A 32 1.84 -4.36 -1.54
CA ALA A 32 2.39 -4.48 -2.88
C ALA A 32 1.34 -4.21 -3.95
N GLU A 33 0.12 -4.73 -3.78
CA GLU A 33 -0.99 -4.50 -4.71
C GLU A 33 -1.38 -3.02 -4.74
N ARG A 34 -1.58 -2.38 -3.58
CA ARG A 34 -1.94 -0.96 -3.49
C ARG A 34 -0.86 -0.05 -4.09
N LEU A 35 0.41 -0.37 -3.85
CA LEU A 35 1.52 0.35 -4.47
C LEU A 35 1.53 0.18 -5.99
N THR A 36 1.29 -1.04 -6.48
CA THR A 36 1.21 -1.34 -7.92
C THR A 36 0.08 -0.57 -8.58
N GLU A 37 -1.12 -0.62 -7.99
CA GLU A 37 -2.29 0.14 -8.46
C GLU A 37 -1.97 1.64 -8.54
N LYS A 38 -1.33 2.19 -7.51
CA LYS A 38 -0.98 3.62 -7.48
C LYS A 38 0.06 3.98 -8.54
N ILE A 39 1.12 3.17 -8.69
CA ILE A 39 2.19 3.38 -9.66
C ILE A 39 1.64 3.32 -11.09
N VAL A 40 0.87 2.28 -11.41
CA VAL A 40 0.23 2.13 -12.73
C VAL A 40 -0.78 3.26 -12.95
N GLY A 41 -1.55 3.62 -11.92
CA GLY A 41 -2.56 4.68 -11.96
C GLY A 41 -2.00 6.06 -12.30
N TYR A 42 -0.73 6.36 -11.98
CA TYR A 42 -0.10 7.62 -12.42
C TYR A 42 -0.02 7.76 -13.95
N SER A 43 -0.14 6.67 -14.69
CA SER A 43 -0.15 6.72 -16.15
C SER A 43 -1.50 7.14 -16.75
N GLU A 44 -2.60 7.10 -16.00
CA GLU A 44 -3.97 7.19 -16.56
C GLU A 44 -4.29 8.51 -17.28
N ASP A 45 -3.60 9.60 -16.95
CA ASP A 45 -3.76 10.91 -17.62
C ASP A 45 -2.70 11.19 -18.72
N ASN A 46 -1.86 10.21 -19.06
CA ASN A 46 -0.77 10.36 -20.05
C ASN A 46 -1.19 9.91 -21.46
N GLU A 47 -0.26 10.02 -22.42
CA GLU A 47 -0.43 9.51 -23.78
C GLU A 47 -0.69 7.99 -23.83
N PRO A 48 -1.44 7.46 -24.82
CA PRO A 48 -1.85 6.05 -24.86
C PRO A 48 -0.71 5.04 -24.69
N HIS A 49 0.42 5.28 -25.35
CA HIS A 49 1.59 4.39 -25.29
C HIS A 49 2.19 4.27 -23.87
N VAL A 50 2.09 5.32 -23.05
CA VAL A 50 2.57 5.31 -21.65
C VAL A 50 1.65 4.46 -20.77
N LYS A 51 0.33 4.56 -20.97
CA LYS A 51 -0.68 3.74 -20.27
C LYS A 51 -0.48 2.26 -20.57
N GLU A 52 -0.31 1.93 -21.85
CA GLU A 52 -0.07 0.56 -22.31
C GLU A 52 1.22 -0.01 -21.72
N GLN A 53 2.30 0.78 -21.71
CA GLN A 53 3.56 0.39 -21.10
C GLN A 53 3.42 0.13 -19.59
N ALA A 54 2.75 1.03 -18.86
CA ALA A 54 2.52 0.87 -17.42
C ALA A 54 1.71 -0.40 -17.10
N LYS A 55 0.66 -0.68 -17.88
CA LYS A 55 -0.14 -1.90 -17.76
C LYS A 55 0.68 -3.15 -18.10
N ALA A 56 1.52 -3.10 -19.12
CA ALA A 56 2.40 -4.20 -19.50
C ALA A 56 3.43 -4.56 -18.41
N PHE A 57 3.92 -3.57 -17.65
CA PHE A 57 4.87 -3.80 -16.55
C PHE A 57 4.23 -4.06 -15.18
N ARG A 58 2.89 -4.06 -15.08
CA ARG A 58 2.16 -4.20 -13.79
C ARG A 58 2.68 -5.35 -12.94
N ASP A 59 2.80 -6.54 -13.52
CA ASP A 59 3.24 -7.74 -12.79
C ASP A 59 4.70 -7.64 -12.30
N VAL A 60 5.56 -6.98 -13.07
CA VAL A 60 6.96 -6.75 -12.70
C VAL A 60 7.02 -5.73 -11.56
N ILE A 61 6.27 -4.64 -11.65
CA ILE A 61 6.14 -3.63 -10.60
C ILE A 61 5.67 -4.29 -9.30
N TYR A 62 4.61 -5.10 -9.36
CA TYR A 62 4.10 -5.85 -8.22
C TYR A 62 5.17 -6.72 -7.56
N LYS A 63 5.89 -7.53 -8.35
CA LYS A 63 6.95 -8.42 -7.85
C LYS A 63 8.05 -7.63 -7.15
N VAL A 64 8.50 -6.51 -7.75
CA VAL A 64 9.53 -5.64 -7.16
C VAL A 64 9.03 -5.04 -5.85
N CYS A 65 7.84 -4.46 -5.82
CA CYS A 65 7.23 -3.93 -4.60
C CYS A 65 7.16 -4.99 -3.51
N LEU A 66 6.64 -6.19 -3.82
CA LEU A 66 6.50 -7.28 -2.86
C LEU A 66 7.85 -7.72 -2.27
N ILE A 67 8.88 -7.85 -3.10
CA ILE A 67 10.23 -8.24 -2.65
C ILE A 67 10.77 -7.21 -1.66
N TYR A 68 10.72 -5.92 -2.00
CA TYR A 68 11.30 -4.89 -1.15
C TYR A 68 10.50 -4.64 0.14
N ILE A 69 9.17 -4.77 0.11
CA ILE A 69 8.34 -4.71 1.33
C ILE A 69 8.70 -5.86 2.27
N LYS A 70 8.82 -7.09 1.75
CA LYS A 70 9.25 -8.25 2.55
C LYS A 70 10.65 -8.05 3.12
N ASN A 71 11.57 -7.49 2.35
CA ASN A 71 12.93 -7.21 2.81
C ASN A 71 12.96 -6.12 3.90
N ALA A 72 12.17 -5.06 3.75
CA ALA A 72 12.06 -4.01 4.76
C ALA A 72 11.54 -4.56 6.10
N ILE A 73 10.50 -5.40 6.07
CA ILE A 73 9.96 -6.06 7.27
C ILE A 73 11.02 -6.95 7.92
N LYS A 74 11.69 -7.80 7.13
CA LYS A 74 12.79 -8.66 7.65
C LYS A 74 13.92 -7.85 8.27
N SER A 75 14.32 -6.75 7.63
CA SER A 75 15.36 -5.86 8.14
C SER A 75 14.94 -5.26 9.49
N TYR A 76 13.72 -4.74 9.57
CA TYR A 76 13.19 -4.18 10.81
C TYR A 76 13.09 -5.22 11.93
N GLN A 77 12.57 -6.42 11.64
CA GLN A 77 12.50 -7.52 12.59
C GLN A 77 13.90 -7.92 13.10
N SER A 78 14.90 -7.94 12.22
CA SER A 78 16.28 -8.21 12.62
C SER A 78 16.82 -7.15 13.57
N THR A 79 16.59 -5.87 13.28
CA THR A 79 16.97 -4.77 14.19
C THR A 79 16.26 -4.89 15.54
N LEU A 80 14.95 -5.12 15.53
CA LEU A 80 14.16 -5.27 16.76
C LEU A 80 14.63 -6.46 17.62
N LYS A 81 14.95 -7.60 17.00
CA LYS A 81 15.55 -8.75 17.71
C LYS A 81 16.86 -8.37 18.39
N GLN A 82 17.73 -7.65 17.69
CA GLN A 82 19.01 -7.21 18.24
C GLN A 82 18.84 -6.24 19.41
N ASP A 83 17.88 -5.33 19.32
CA ASP A 83 17.60 -4.37 20.39
C ASP A 83 17.07 -5.08 21.65
N LEU A 84 16.19 -6.08 21.49
CA LEU A 84 15.70 -6.90 22.60
C LEU A 84 16.79 -7.75 23.25
N VAL A 85 17.68 -8.35 22.45
CA VAL A 85 18.82 -9.11 22.98
C VAL A 85 19.74 -8.19 23.79
N LYS A 86 20.02 -6.99 23.30
CA LYS A 86 20.85 -5.99 24.01
C LYS A 86 20.21 -5.52 25.31
N SER A 87 18.87 -5.47 25.40
CA SER A 87 18.16 -5.13 26.64
C SER A 87 18.02 -6.31 27.62
N GLY A 88 18.51 -7.50 27.26
CA GLY A 88 18.41 -8.73 28.08
C GLY A 88 17.14 -9.54 27.86
N GLU A 89 16.20 -9.07 27.03
CA GLU A 89 14.88 -9.67 26.76
C GLU A 89 14.95 -10.80 25.72
N ASN A 90 15.80 -11.79 25.97
CA ASN A 90 16.13 -12.85 25.01
C ASN A 90 14.92 -13.74 24.65
N GLU A 91 14.01 -13.98 25.60
CA GLU A 91 12.80 -14.78 25.33
C GLU A 91 11.82 -14.03 24.41
N LEU A 92 11.70 -12.70 24.56
CA LEU A 92 10.91 -11.88 23.65
C LEU A 92 11.54 -11.79 22.26
N ALA A 93 12.87 -11.77 22.16
CA ALA A 93 13.54 -11.81 20.86
C ALA A 93 13.25 -13.11 20.08
N LYS A 94 13.10 -14.25 20.77
CA LYS A 94 12.84 -15.56 20.15
C LYS A 94 11.44 -15.69 19.54
N ILE A 95 10.45 -14.96 20.05
CA ILE A 95 9.06 -15.04 19.54
C ILE A 95 8.86 -14.26 18.24
N ILE A 96 9.73 -13.30 17.92
CA ILE A 96 9.66 -12.56 16.66
C ILE A 96 10.06 -13.52 15.53
N LYS A 97 9.15 -13.75 14.58
CA LYS A 97 9.39 -14.59 13.40
C LYS A 97 10.15 -13.81 12.35
#